data_AF-A0A372LS80-F1
#
_entry.id   AF-A0A372LS80-F1
#
_cell.length_a   1.000
_cell.length_b   1.000
_cell.length_c   1.000
_cell.angle_alpha   90.00
_cell.angle_beta   90.00
_cell.angle_gamma   90.00
#
_symmetry.space_group_name_H-M   'P 1'
#
loop_
_entity.id
_entity.type
_entity.pdbx_description
1 polymer ?
#
loop_
_entity_poly.entity_id
_entity_poly.type
_entity_poly.pdbx_seq_one_letter_code
_entity_poly.pdbx_strand_id
1 'polypeptide(L)'
;MYEIISSDVKVQSRLTMKGILSVYQNIKGFEGNIYFMCNHKIIDAQKLSKLVSFMLTIEEDSLIKIIVEGKEVQQKLEDLKENFDGHFQPSGIRQPYFVNPTDTVRI
;
A
#
# COMPACT_ATOMS: atom_id res chain seq x y z
N MET A 1 -15.09 1.41 -12.95
CA MET A 1 -14.04 2.28 -13.52
C MET A 1 -12.72 1.81 -12.96
N TYR A 2 -11.64 1.82 -13.75
CA TYR A 2 -10.30 1.61 -13.17
C TYR A 2 -9.84 2.94 -12.58
N GLU A 3 -9.37 2.88 -11.35
CA GLU A 3 -8.93 4.04 -10.60
C GLU A 3 -7.56 3.73 -10.02
N ILE A 4 -6.76 4.78 -9.82
CA ILE A 4 -5.57 4.73 -8.98
C ILE A 4 -5.80 5.68 -7.82
N ILE A 5 -5.48 5.25 -6.60
CA ILE A 5 -5.49 6.12 -5.43
C ILE A 5 -4.22 5.90 -4.63
N SER A 6 -3.87 6.89 -3.81
CA SER A 6 -2.75 6.76 -2.89
C SER A 6 -3.10 7.28 -1.51
N SER A 7 -2.46 6.70 -0.50
CA SER A 7 -2.52 7.17 0.87
C SER A 7 -1.16 7.02 1.51
N ASP A 8 -0.79 8.03 2.28
CA ASP A 8 0.42 7.96 3.09
C ASP A 8 0.08 7.38 4.46
N VAL A 9 0.93 6.48 4.95
CA VAL A 9 0.86 5.92 6.30
C VAL A 9 2.21 6.04 6.98
N LYS A 10 2.21 6.46 8.24
CA LYS A 10 3.40 6.58 9.06
C LYS A 10 3.59 5.30 9.87
N VAL A 11 4.77 4.68 9.77
CA VAL A 11 5.14 3.49 10.54
C VAL A 11 5.31 3.89 12.01
N GLN A 12 4.50 3.32 12.89
CA GLN A 12 4.63 3.51 14.34
C GLN A 12 5.51 2.42 14.96
N SER A 13 5.40 1.19 14.45
CA SER A 13 6.17 0.06 14.90
C SER A 13 6.26 -0.99 13.79
N ARG A 14 7.28 -1.84 13.84
CA ARG A 14 7.45 -2.92 12.87
C ARG A 14 6.36 -3.99 13.03
N LEU A 15 5.86 -4.48 11.91
CA LEU A 15 4.99 -5.65 11.91
C LEU A 15 5.76 -6.92 12.29
N THR A 16 5.11 -7.79 13.05
CA THR A 16 5.57 -9.17 13.20
C THR A 16 5.40 -9.93 11.88
N MET A 17 6.08 -11.07 11.71
CA MET A 17 5.86 -11.92 10.53
C MET A 17 4.39 -12.35 10.39
N LYS A 18 3.68 -12.59 11.48
CA LYS A 18 2.24 -12.88 11.45
C LYS A 18 1.45 -11.70 10.84
N GLY A 19 1.77 -10.47 11.24
CA GLY A 19 1.17 -9.25 10.69
C GLY A 19 1.47 -9.09 9.19
N ILE A 20 2.72 -9.29 8.78
CA ILE A 20 3.12 -9.23 7.36
C ILE A 20 2.34 -10.25 6.52
N LEU A 21 2.18 -11.48 7.04
CA LEU A 21 1.39 -12.52 6.37
C LEU A 21 -0.11 -12.16 6.32
N SER A 22 -0.67 -11.55 7.36
CA SER A 22 -2.06 -11.08 7.35
C SER A 22 -2.29 -10.06 6.24
N VAL A 23 -1.41 -9.07 6.13
CA VAL A 23 -1.43 -8.07 5.04
C VAL A 23 -1.36 -8.77 3.68
N TYR A 24 -0.43 -9.72 3.50
CA TYR A 24 -0.32 -10.48 2.26
C TYR A 24 -1.60 -11.24 1.89
N GLN A 25 -2.20 -11.94 2.86
CA GLN A 25 -3.44 -12.69 2.63
C GLN A 25 -4.58 -11.78 2.21
N ASN A 26 -4.65 -10.57 2.78
CA ASN A 26 -5.64 -9.58 2.39
C ASN A 26 -5.43 -9.12 0.93
N ILE A 27 -4.20 -8.84 0.50
CA ILE A 27 -3.94 -8.20 -0.81
C ILE A 27 -3.75 -9.16 -1.99
N LYS A 28 -3.32 -10.40 -1.78
CA LYS A 28 -2.89 -11.31 -2.87
C LYS A 28 -3.98 -11.62 -3.91
N GLY A 29 -5.25 -11.56 -3.52
CA GLY A 29 -6.40 -11.92 -4.38
C GLY A 29 -7.09 -10.73 -5.00
N PHE A 30 -6.59 -9.51 -4.77
CA PHE A 30 -7.17 -8.31 -5.33
C PHE A 30 -6.94 -8.23 -6.84
N GLU A 31 -8.01 -8.02 -7.62
CA GLU A 31 -7.97 -7.85 -9.07
C GLU A 31 -7.51 -6.44 -9.47
N GLY A 32 -6.27 -6.13 -9.11
CA GLY A 32 -5.60 -4.86 -9.35
C GLY A 32 -4.15 -4.92 -8.84
N ASN A 33 -3.46 -3.78 -8.86
CA ASN A 33 -2.08 -3.68 -8.40
C ASN A 33 -1.98 -2.88 -7.09
N ILE A 34 -1.16 -3.36 -6.16
CA ILE A 34 -0.88 -2.67 -4.90
C ILE A 34 0.63 -2.48 -4.76
N TYR A 35 1.05 -1.22 -4.65
CA TYR A 35 2.45 -0.86 -4.49
C TYR A 35 2.70 -0.15 -3.16
N PHE A 36 3.81 -0.48 -2.51
CA PHE A 36 4.33 0.29 -1.39
C PHE A 36 5.59 1.03 -1.81
N MET A 37 5.63 2.31 -1.49
CA MET A 37 6.77 3.18 -1.75
C MET A 37 7.30 3.80 -0.46
N CYS A 38 8.59 3.70 -0.23
CA CYS A 38 9.28 4.37 0.87
C CYS A 38 10.75 4.62 0.45
N ASN A 39 11.31 5.79 0.75
CA ASN A 39 12.70 6.15 0.47
C ASN A 39 13.14 5.82 -0.98
N HIS A 40 12.36 6.25 -1.97
CA HIS A 40 12.54 5.97 -3.41
C HIS A 40 12.52 4.50 -3.83
N LYS A 41 12.24 3.57 -2.92
CA LYS A 41 12.03 2.15 -3.24
C LYS A 41 10.54 1.90 -3.44
N ILE A 42 10.19 1.26 -4.55
CA ILE A 42 8.82 0.81 -4.83
C ILE A 42 8.82 -0.71 -4.90
N ILE A 43 7.90 -1.34 -4.18
CA ILE A 43 7.64 -2.77 -4.28
C ILE A 43 6.22 -3.02 -4.76
N ASP A 44 6.05 -4.14 -5.44
CA ASP A 44 4.75 -4.79 -5.64
C ASP A 44 4.43 -5.58 -4.36
N ALA A 45 3.43 -5.13 -3.60
CA ALA A 45 3.06 -5.70 -2.31
C ALA A 45 2.41 -7.08 -2.45
N GLN A 46 1.83 -7.40 -3.62
CA GLN A 46 1.27 -8.73 -3.90
C GLN A 46 2.36 -9.79 -4.18
N LYS A 47 3.65 -9.40 -4.20
CA LYS A 47 4.77 -10.35 -4.19
C LYS A 47 5.29 -10.53 -2.76
N LEU A 48 4.99 -11.68 -2.15
CA LEU A 48 5.32 -11.98 -0.74
C LEU A 48 6.79 -11.70 -0.39
N SER A 49 7.74 -12.15 -1.22
CA SER A 49 9.18 -11.94 -0.95
C SER A 49 9.56 -10.45 -0.91
N LYS A 50 8.97 -9.64 -1.79
CA LYS A 50 9.17 -8.19 -1.80
C LYS A 50 8.53 -7.53 -0.59
N LEU A 51 7.31 -7.91 -0.25
CA LEU A 51 6.60 -7.40 0.92
C LEU A 51 7.36 -7.71 2.22
N VAL A 52 7.81 -8.94 2.39
CA VAL A 52 8.61 -9.36 3.55
C VAL A 52 9.90 -8.56 3.63
N SER A 53 10.67 -8.51 2.54
CA SER A 53 11.92 -7.73 2.52
C SER A 53 11.68 -6.26 2.84
N PHE A 54 10.64 -5.65 2.27
CA PHE A 54 10.28 -4.26 2.52
C PHE A 54 9.97 -4.02 3.99
N MET A 55 9.07 -4.83 4.58
CA MET A 55 8.65 -4.68 5.98
C MET A 55 9.75 -4.98 7.00
N LEU A 56 10.72 -5.84 6.67
CA LEU A 56 11.88 -6.09 7.54
C LEU A 56 12.91 -4.96 7.50
N THR A 57 12.99 -4.23 6.39
CA THR A 57 13.97 -3.15 6.19
C THR A 57 13.45 -1.76 6.53
N ILE A 58 12.15 -1.62 6.78
CA ILE A 58 11.57 -0.32 7.08
C ILE A 58 11.86 0.11 8.52
N GLU A 59 12.16 1.39 8.66
CA GLU A 59 12.43 2.02 9.95
C GLU A 59 11.13 2.55 10.56
N GLU A 60 11.08 2.61 11.88
CA GLU A 60 10.01 3.32 12.58
C GLU A 60 10.02 4.79 12.16
N ASP A 61 8.88 5.47 12.29
CA ASP A 61 8.63 6.83 11.80
C ASP A 61 8.71 7.04 10.27
N SER A 62 9.07 6.01 9.49
CA SER A 62 9.07 6.08 8.03
C SER A 62 7.67 6.39 7.48
N LEU A 63 7.62 7.13 6.38
CA LEU A 63 6.39 7.40 5.65
C LEU A 63 6.31 6.45 4.44
N ILE A 64 5.29 5.61 4.42
CA ILE A 64 5.00 4.71 3.31
C ILE A 64 3.87 5.33 2.50
N LYS A 65 4.09 5.49 1.20
CA LYS A 65 2.99 5.73 0.26
C LYS A 65 2.47 4.39 -0.23
N ILE A 66 1.20 4.13 0.05
CA ILE A 66 0.45 3.00 -0.49
C ILE A 66 -0.26 3.47 -1.74
N ILE A 67 -0.09 2.75 -2.84
CA ILE A 67 -0.73 3.03 -4.13
C ILE A 67 -1.58 1.81 -4.47
N VAL A 68 -2.86 2.04 -4.75
CA VAL A 68 -3.82 0.99 -5.13
C VAL A 68 -4.38 1.36 -6.49
N GLU A 69 -4.24 0.46 -7.45
CA GLU A 69 -4.79 0.57 -8.80
C GLU A 69 -5.71 -0.62 -9.08
N GLY A 70 -6.86 -0.37 -9.71
CA GLY A 70 -7.81 -1.43 -10.03
C GLY A 70 -9.26 -0.98 -9.93
N LYS A 71 -10.15 -1.93 -9.64
CA LYS A 71 -11.56 -1.67 -9.28
C LYS A 71 -11.71 -1.65 -7.76
N GLU A 72 -12.72 -0.94 -7.26
CA GLU A 72 -13.04 -0.91 -5.82
C GLU A 72 -11.87 -0.47 -4.93
N VAL A 73 -11.00 0.38 -5.46
CA VAL A 73 -9.72 0.75 -4.83
C VAL A 73 -9.90 1.41 -3.47
N GLN A 74 -10.99 2.16 -3.26
CA GLN A 74 -11.29 2.78 -1.97
C GLN A 74 -11.57 1.75 -0.89
N GLN A 75 -12.45 0.77 -1.16
CA GLN A 75 -12.72 -0.32 -0.22
C GLN A 75 -11.42 -1.06 0.10
N LYS A 76 -10.63 -1.36 -0.94
CA LYS A 76 -9.37 -2.07 -0.75
C LYS A 76 -8.37 -1.32 0.13
N LEU A 77 -8.30 -0.01 -0.01
CA LEU A 77 -7.43 0.82 0.79
C LEU A 77 -7.90 0.91 2.25
N GLU A 78 -9.21 0.95 2.51
CA GLU A 78 -9.74 0.90 3.88
C GLU A 78 -9.50 -0.47 4.52
N ASP A 79 -9.72 -1.58 3.82
CA ASP A 79 -9.38 -2.94 4.30
C ASP A 79 -7.90 -3.06 4.69
N LEU A 80 -7.01 -2.42 3.91
CA LEU A 80 -5.59 -2.39 4.18
C LEU A 80 -5.27 -1.63 5.46
N LYS A 81 -5.93 -0.49 5.70
CA LYS A 81 -5.75 0.30 6.93
C LYS A 81 -6.18 -0.48 8.18
N GLU A 82 -7.26 -1.26 8.10
CA GLU A 82 -7.69 -2.13 9.20
C GLU A 82 -6.64 -3.20 9.53
N ASN A 83 -5.97 -3.77 8.51
CA ASN A 83 -4.89 -4.75 8.73
C ASN A 83 -3.62 -4.16 9.36
N PHE A 84 -3.52 -2.83 9.39
CA PHE A 84 -2.38 -2.10 9.94
C PHE A 84 -2.57 -1.67 11.40
N ASP A 85 -3.62 -2.17 12.07
CA ASP A 85 -4.09 -1.81 13.42
C ASP A 85 -2.96 -1.46 14.41
N GLY A 86 -2.82 -0.17 14.72
CA GLY A 86 -1.82 0.40 15.64
C GLY A 86 -0.37 0.47 15.13
N HIS A 87 0.00 -0.31 14.10
CA HIS A 87 1.34 -0.33 13.51
C HIS A 87 1.56 0.79 12.50
N PHE A 88 0.50 1.26 11.86
CA PHE A 88 0.58 2.38 10.93
C PHE A 88 -0.53 3.39 11.20
N GLN A 89 -0.16 4.66 11.25
CA GLN A 89 -1.13 5.75 11.42
C GLN A 89 -1.35 6.46 10.09
N PRO A 90 -2.60 6.87 9.77
CA PRO A 90 -2.85 7.75 8.64
C PRO A 90 -1.97 8.99 8.75
N SER A 91 -1.15 9.23 7.73
CA SER A 91 -0.56 10.56 7.52
C SER A 91 -1.69 11.45 6.99
N GLY A 92 -1.88 12.64 7.57
CA GLY A 92 -3.02 13.55 7.29
C GLY A 92 -3.16 14.04 5.84
N ILE A 93 -2.37 13.49 4.91
CA ILE A 93 -2.38 13.82 3.48
C ILE A 93 -3.04 12.66 2.72
N ARG A 94 -4.36 12.74 2.56
CA ARG A 94 -5.08 12.00 1.51
C ARG A 94 -4.94 12.80 0.23
N GLN A 95 -4.11 12.34 -0.70
CA GLN A 95 -4.11 12.87 -2.07
C GLN A 95 -4.76 11.84 -2.99
N PRO A 96 -6.09 11.94 -3.20
CA PRO A 96 -6.73 11.16 -4.23
C PRO A 96 -6.24 11.66 -5.59
N TYR A 97 -5.39 10.88 -6.23
CA TYR A 97 -4.99 11.11 -7.62
C TYR A 97 -5.92 10.30 -8.51
N PHE A 98 -7.10 10.82 -8.83
CA PHE A 98 -7.96 10.20 -9.83
C PHE A 98 -7.31 10.34 -11.21
N VAL A 99 -6.59 9.29 -11.62
CA VAL A 99 -6.09 9.15 -12.98
C VAL A 99 -6.77 7.90 -13.53
N ASN A 100 -7.42 8.02 -14.68
CA ASN A 100 -7.82 6.85 -15.44
C ASN A 100 -6.53 6.20 -15.98
N PRO A 101 -6.10 5.03 -15.49
CA PRO A 101 -4.83 4.44 -15.89
C PRO A 101 -4.79 4.01 -17.37
N THR A 102 -5.96 3.98 -18.05
CA THR A 102 -6.02 3.79 -19.51
C THR A 102 -5.71 5.05 -20.31
N ASP A 103 -5.74 6.24 -19.68
CA ASP A 103 -5.30 7.47 -20.30
C ASP A 103 -3.76 7.46 -20.33
N THR A 104 -3.22 7.11 -21.48
CA THR A 104 -1.77 7.09 -21.70
C THR A 104 -1.23 8.51 -21.57
N VAL A 105 -0.15 8.70 -20.81
CA VAL A 105 0.67 9.91 -20.96
C VAL A 105 1.24 9.86 -22.39
N ARG A 106 0.63 10.63 -23.30
CA ARG A 106 1.20 10.87 -24.62
C ARG A 106 2.43 11.76 -24.39
N ILE A 107 3.61 11.17 -24.44
CA ILE A 107 4.90 11.87 -24.44
C ILE A 107 5.18 12.36 -25.86
#